data_AF-A0A4Y9SY31-F1
#
_entry.id   AF-A0A4Y9SY31-F1
#
_cell.length_a   1.000
_cell.length_b   1.000
_cell.length_c   1.000
_cell.angle_alpha   90.00
_cell.angle_beta   90.00
_cell.angle_gamma   90.00
#
_symmetry.space_group_name_H-M   'P 1'
#
loop_
_entity.id
_entity.type
_entity.pdbx_description
1 polymer ?
#
loop_
_entity_poly.entity_id
_entity_poly.type
_entity_poly.pdbx_seq_one_letter_code
_entity_poly.pdbx_strand_id
1 'polypeptide(L)'
;MDNKVETVATSPMLDKLPFDQAVAILEDLQNQFKAGGWEPWAKDGSEWFDLTPEGKKRLYKRMFEPGYSQSAELRIPKKYAMTFRLKCTDGCWPGEQRPYLFLIDVGVSHDTYARWDEK
;
A
#
# COMPACT_ATOMS: atom_id res chain seq x y z
N MET A 1 -31.36 -7.76 8.30
CA MET A 1 -30.41 -6.63 8.17
C MET A 1 -29.02 -7.25 8.12
N ASP A 2 -28.54 -7.56 6.92
CA ASP A 2 -27.20 -8.10 6.73
C ASP A 2 -26.21 -6.95 6.82
N ASN A 3 -25.54 -6.83 7.97
CA ASN A 3 -24.41 -5.93 8.15
C ASN A 3 -23.22 -6.49 7.36
N LYS A 4 -23.32 -6.44 6.04
CA LYS A 4 -22.28 -6.85 5.10
C LYS A 4 -21.27 -5.71 5.06
N VAL A 5 -20.18 -5.86 5.78
CA VAL A 5 -19.06 -4.93 5.68
C VAL A 5 -18.38 -5.19 4.35
N GLU A 6 -18.70 -4.39 3.33
CA GLU A 6 -18.17 -4.60 1.98
C GLU A 6 -16.72 -4.10 1.82
N THR A 7 -16.25 -3.25 2.74
CA THR A 7 -14.86 -2.80 2.80
C THR A 7 -14.54 -2.40 4.24
N VAL A 8 -13.55 -3.05 4.85
CA VAL A 8 -12.94 -2.56 6.10
C VAL A 8 -11.70 -1.78 5.68
N ALA A 9 -11.81 -0.46 5.62
CA ALA A 9 -10.63 0.40 5.67
C ALA A 9 -10.23 0.48 7.14
N THR A 10 -9.17 -0.23 7.54
CA THR A 10 -8.70 -0.16 8.92
C THR A 10 -8.06 1.20 9.17
N SER A 11 -8.83 2.05 9.83
CA SER A 11 -8.40 3.07 10.77
C SER A 11 -7.76 4.33 10.16
N PRO A 12 -7.98 5.49 10.81
CA PRO A 12 -7.76 6.80 10.21
C PRO A 12 -6.31 6.89 9.78
N MET A 13 -6.09 7.21 8.51
CA MET A 13 -4.86 7.78 7.96
C MET A 13 -3.74 7.78 8.99
N LEU A 14 -2.91 6.71 9.03
CA LEU A 14 -1.68 6.71 9.83
C LEU A 14 -1.04 8.07 9.65
N ASP A 15 -0.63 8.67 10.77
CA ASP A 15 -0.16 10.06 10.80
C ASP A 15 0.71 10.37 9.59
N LYS A 16 0.64 11.59 9.11
CA LYS A 16 1.49 12.01 8.01
C LYS A 16 2.93 12.03 8.54
N LEU A 17 3.73 11.07 8.10
CA LEU A 17 5.04 10.79 8.69
C LEU A 17 6.18 11.18 7.75
N PRO A 18 7.37 11.51 8.28
CA PRO A 18 8.60 11.54 7.49
C PRO A 18 8.86 10.18 6.82
N PHE A 19 9.55 10.20 5.68
CA PHE A 19 9.73 9.00 4.85
C PHE A 19 10.29 7.80 5.61
N ASP A 20 11.35 7.99 6.41
CA ASP A 20 11.99 6.88 7.12
C ASP A 20 11.06 6.23 8.15
N GLN A 21 10.22 7.03 8.82
CA GLN A 21 9.22 6.52 9.78
C GLN A 21 8.10 5.79 9.04
N ALA A 22 7.61 6.35 7.93
CA ALA A 22 6.62 5.68 7.09
C ALA A 22 7.16 4.34 6.57
N VAL A 23 8.40 4.28 6.10
CA VAL A 23 9.00 3.04 5.60
C VAL A 23 9.19 1.99 6.70
N ALA A 24 9.53 2.38 7.92
CA ALA A 24 9.60 1.45 9.05
C ALA A 24 8.24 0.79 9.33
N ILE A 25 7.17 1.59 9.38
CA ILE A 25 5.80 1.06 9.55
C ILE A 25 5.39 0.20 8.36
N LEU A 26 5.76 0.60 7.14
CA LEU A 26 5.49 -0.16 5.91
C LEU A 26 6.16 -1.54 5.97
N GLU A 27 7.39 -1.63 6.48
CA GLU A 27 8.13 -2.87 6.69
C GLU A 27 7.44 -3.78 7.70
N ASP A 28 7.03 -3.24 8.84
CA ASP A 28 6.33 -3.97 9.89
C ASP A 28 4.98 -4.52 9.40
N LEU A 29 4.19 -3.70 8.70
CA LEU A 29 2.93 -4.12 8.12
C LEU A 29 3.13 -5.19 7.05
N GLN A 30 4.10 -5.01 6.15
CA GLN A 30 4.46 -6.01 5.14
C GLN A 30 4.81 -7.36 5.78
N ASN A 31 5.60 -7.36 6.85
CA ASN A 31 5.98 -8.58 7.55
C ASN A 31 4.78 -9.25 8.24
N GLN A 32 3.87 -8.47 8.83
CA GLN A 32 2.62 -8.98 9.39
C GLN A 32 1.72 -9.58 8.30
N PHE A 33 1.59 -8.94 7.14
CA PHE A 33 0.79 -9.46 6.03
C PHE A 33 1.37 -10.75 5.46
N LYS A 34 2.70 -10.83 5.29
CA LYS A 34 3.38 -12.08 4.91
C LYS A 34 3.10 -13.21 5.90
N ALA A 35 3.22 -12.93 7.21
CA ALA A 35 2.91 -13.92 8.25
C ALA A 35 1.42 -14.31 8.27
N GLY A 36 0.53 -13.40 7.89
CA GLY A 36 -0.91 -13.61 7.76
C GLY A 36 -1.34 -14.36 6.48
N GLY A 37 -0.40 -14.74 5.61
CA GLY A 37 -0.67 -15.49 4.38
C GLY A 37 -1.17 -14.65 3.21
N TRP A 38 -0.97 -13.34 3.25
CA TRP A 38 -1.19 -12.48 2.08
C TRP A 38 -0.07 -12.70 1.06
N GLU A 39 -0.42 -12.66 -0.22
CA GLU A 39 0.51 -12.76 -1.34
C GLU A 39 0.26 -11.63 -2.35
N PRO A 40 1.30 -11.09 -3.03
CA PRO A 40 1.11 -10.15 -4.13
C PRO A 40 0.33 -10.80 -5.27
N TRP A 41 -0.54 -10.02 -5.91
CA TRP A 41 -1.34 -10.51 -7.02
C TRP A 41 -0.48 -10.61 -8.28
N ALA A 42 -0.01 -11.81 -8.62
CA ALA A 42 0.89 -11.98 -9.76
C ALA A 42 0.31 -11.54 -11.14
N LYS A 43 -1.02 -11.51 -11.31
CA LYS A 43 -1.63 -11.17 -12.62
C LYS A 43 -1.50 -9.69 -12.99
N ASP A 44 -1.42 -8.77 -12.02
CA ASP A 44 -1.17 -7.34 -12.31
C ASP A 44 0.31 -6.95 -12.19
N GLY A 45 1.17 -7.94 -11.92
CA GLY A 45 2.60 -7.72 -11.69
C GLY A 45 2.91 -7.08 -10.33
N SER A 46 1.98 -7.09 -9.37
CA SER A 46 2.23 -6.61 -8.02
C SER A 46 3.35 -7.40 -7.35
N GLU A 47 4.23 -6.66 -6.69
CA GLU A 47 5.31 -7.19 -5.87
C GLU A 47 5.23 -6.55 -4.48
N TRP A 48 5.86 -7.21 -3.50
CA TRP A 48 6.14 -6.57 -2.22
C TRP A 48 7.00 -5.32 -2.43
N PHE A 49 6.89 -4.37 -1.51
CA PHE A 49 7.79 -3.22 -1.53
C PHE A 49 9.24 -3.67 -1.36
N ASP A 50 10.11 -3.22 -2.27
CA ASP A 50 11.56 -3.38 -2.12
C ASP A 50 12.07 -2.38 -1.07
N LEU A 51 12.34 -2.90 0.13
CA LEU A 51 12.82 -2.14 1.27
C LEU A 51 14.33 -2.34 1.51
N THR A 52 15.08 -2.81 0.51
CA THR A 52 16.55 -2.70 0.53
C THR A 52 16.98 -1.22 0.54
N PRO A 53 18.23 -0.86 0.92
CA PRO A 53 18.69 0.52 0.86
C PRO A 53 18.51 1.17 -0.53
N GLU A 54 18.77 0.45 -1.60
CA GLU A 54 18.55 0.89 -2.98
C GLU A 54 17.07 0.95 -3.32
N GLY A 55 16.27 -0.01 -2.85
CA GLY A 55 14.81 -0.02 -2.97
C GLY A 55 14.17 1.20 -2.32
N LYS A 56 14.55 1.55 -1.08
CA LYS A 56 14.09 2.74 -0.35
C LYS A 56 14.39 4.03 -1.11
N LYS A 57 15.57 4.14 -1.76
CA LYS A 57 15.92 5.30 -2.61
C LYS A 57 15.00 5.39 -3.84
N ARG A 58 14.72 4.27 -4.50
CA ARG A 58 13.79 4.23 -5.66
C ARG A 58 12.36 4.56 -5.22
N LEU A 59 11.92 3.98 -4.11
CA LEU A 59 10.61 4.24 -3.52
C LEU A 59 10.44 5.72 -3.17
N TYR A 60 11.45 6.35 -2.55
CA TYR A 60 11.42 7.79 -2.27
C TYR A 60 11.24 8.62 -3.53
N LYS A 61 12.04 8.35 -4.58
CA LYS A 61 11.92 9.04 -5.87
C LYS A 61 10.53 8.88 -6.48
N ARG A 62 9.96 7.66 -6.41
CA ARG A 62 8.63 7.34 -6.94
C ARG A 62 7.52 8.21 -6.32
N MET A 63 7.69 8.64 -5.07
CA MET A 63 6.71 9.51 -4.40
C MET A 63 6.56 10.90 -5.01
N PHE A 64 7.48 11.32 -5.90
CA PHE A 64 7.46 12.62 -6.57
C PHE A 64 7.17 12.52 -8.08
N GLU A 65 6.90 11.31 -8.57
CA GLU A 65 6.47 11.08 -9.95
C GLU A 65 4.94 11.12 -10.05
N PRO A 66 4.35 11.37 -11.25
CA PRO A 66 2.90 11.35 -11.43
C PRO A 66 2.25 10.11 -10.82
N GLY A 67 1.24 10.36 -9.99
CA GLY A 67 0.58 9.36 -9.13
C GLY A 67 0.97 9.46 -7.65
N TYR A 68 2.11 10.08 -7.32
CA TYR A 68 2.60 10.39 -5.96
C TYR A 68 2.47 9.23 -4.96
N SER A 69 2.55 7.99 -5.47
CA SER A 69 2.27 6.79 -4.70
C SER A 69 2.81 5.54 -5.37
N GLN A 70 2.93 4.48 -4.56
CA GLN A 70 3.20 3.12 -4.99
C GLN A 70 2.28 2.19 -4.21
N SER A 71 1.63 1.27 -4.91
CA SER A 71 0.71 0.28 -4.33
C SER A 71 1.25 -1.11 -4.59
N ALA A 72 1.00 -2.02 -3.66
CA ALA A 72 1.08 -3.46 -3.84
C ALA A 72 -0.32 -4.01 -3.67
N GLU A 73 -0.86 -4.66 -4.70
CA GLU A 73 -2.13 -5.37 -4.59
C GLU A 73 -1.85 -6.76 -4.05
N LEU A 74 -2.46 -7.08 -2.91
CA LEU A 74 -2.28 -8.32 -2.18
C LEU A 74 -3.59 -9.09 -2.14
N ARG A 75 -3.51 -10.39 -1.94
CA ARG A 75 -4.69 -11.23 -1.78
C ARG A 75 -4.46 -12.39 -0.83
N ILE A 76 -5.57 -12.89 -0.32
CA ILE A 76 -5.69 -14.28 0.14
C ILE A 76 -6.64 -14.94 -0.86
N PRO A 77 -6.15 -15.84 -1.74
CA PRO A 77 -6.92 -16.37 -2.85
C PRO A 77 -8.30 -16.86 -2.43
N LYS A 78 -9.34 -16.43 -3.16
CA LYS A 78 -10.74 -16.79 -2.96
C LYS A 78 -11.35 -16.30 -1.64
N LYS A 79 -10.68 -15.38 -0.93
CA LYS A 79 -11.16 -14.84 0.35
C LYS A 79 -11.17 -13.31 0.36
N TYR A 80 -9.99 -12.70 0.23
CA TYR A 80 -9.83 -11.26 0.41
C TYR A 80 -8.85 -10.65 -0.58
N ALA A 81 -9.09 -9.39 -0.91
CA ALA A 81 -8.21 -8.51 -1.67
C ALA A 81 -7.76 -7.35 -0.76
N MET A 82 -6.54 -6.87 -0.95
CA MET A 82 -6.00 -5.73 -0.22
C MET A 82 -5.20 -4.81 -1.15
N THR A 83 -5.51 -3.53 -1.12
CA THR A 83 -4.63 -2.48 -1.64
C THR A 83 -3.75 -2.00 -0.49
N PHE A 84 -2.43 -2.18 -0.62
CA PHE A 84 -1.45 -1.69 0.33
C PHE A 84 -0.58 -0.62 -0.32
N ARG A 85 -0.75 0.64 0.09
CA ARG A 85 -0.21 1.79 -0.62
C ARG A 85 0.60 2.72 0.27
N LEU A 86 1.76 3.15 -0.22
CA LEU A 86 2.47 4.31 0.29
C LEU A 86 2.22 5.49 -0.66
N LYS A 87 1.82 6.64 -0.13
CA LYS A 87 1.63 7.86 -0.90
C LYS A 87 2.32 9.05 -0.25
N CYS A 88 2.83 9.98 -1.04
CA CYS A 88 3.06 11.31 -0.51
C CYS A 88 1.75 12.08 -0.45
N THR A 89 1.49 12.72 0.68
CA THR A 89 0.22 13.40 0.92
C THR A 89 0.36 14.90 1.17
N ASP A 90 1.50 15.38 1.65
CA ASP A 90 1.79 16.80 1.86
C ASP A 90 3.21 17.14 1.37
N GLY A 91 3.37 18.33 0.79
CA GLY A 91 4.65 18.89 0.39
C GLY A 91 5.13 18.42 -0.99
N CYS A 92 4.46 17.45 -1.62
CA CYS A 92 4.96 16.80 -2.84
C CYS A 92 4.46 17.39 -4.16
N TRP A 93 3.55 18.37 -4.11
CA TRP A 93 3.08 19.03 -5.32
C TRP A 93 4.13 20.03 -5.86
N PRO A 94 4.15 20.28 -7.18
CA PRO A 94 5.05 21.27 -7.76
C PRO A 94 4.84 22.64 -7.11
N GLY A 95 5.89 23.18 -6.49
CA GLY A 95 5.87 24.49 -5.81
C GLY A 95 5.62 24.43 -4.30
N GLU A 96 5.33 23.26 -3.73
CA GLU A 96 5.22 23.10 -2.28
C GLU A 96 6.59 23.00 -1.60
N GLN A 97 6.65 23.43 -0.33
CA GLN A 97 7.85 23.42 0.49
C GLN A 97 7.82 22.29 1.51
N ARG A 98 9.02 21.87 1.92
CA ARG A 98 9.26 20.85 2.95
C ARG A 98 8.61 21.23 4.30
N PRO A 99 8.27 20.26 5.15
CA PRO A 99 8.59 18.82 5.05
C PRO A 99 7.66 18.03 4.11
N TYR A 100 8.20 17.01 3.46
CA TYR A 100 7.40 16.02 2.72
C TYR A 100 6.86 14.98 3.70
N LEU A 101 5.55 14.76 3.69
CA LEU A 101 4.91 13.79 4.57
C LEU A 101 4.19 12.70 3.78
N PHE A 102 4.31 11.49 4.29
CA PHE A 102 3.88 10.27 3.63
C PHE A 102 2.81 9.58 4.47
N LEU A 103 1.97 8.83 3.79
CA LEU A 103 0.83 8.13 4.38
C LEU A 103 0.76 6.72 3.83
N ILE A 104 0.43 5.78 4.71
CA ILE A 104 0.15 4.39 4.36
C ILE A 104 -1.36 4.19 4.35
N ASP A 105 -1.86 3.67 3.25
CA ASP A 105 -3.27 3.39 2.98
C ASP A 105 -3.45 1.88 2.81
N VAL A 106 -4.37 1.29 3.59
CA VAL A 106 -4.70 -0.13 3.57
C VAL A 106 -6.20 -0.28 3.37
N GLY A 107 -6.60 -0.75 2.20
CA GLY A 107 -7.99 -1.05 1.88
C GLY A 107 -8.19 -2.56 1.74
N VAL A 108 -9.06 -3.18 2.54
CA VAL A 108 -9.39 -4.60 2.45
C VAL A 108 -10.81 -4.79 1.94
N SER A 109 -10.97 -5.62 0.91
CA SER A 109 -12.25 -5.99 0.34
C SER A 109 -12.36 -7.51 0.13
N HIS A 110 -13.54 -7.97 -0.30
CA HIS A 110 -13.68 -9.35 -0.78
C HIS A 110 -12.76 -9.58 -1.99
N ASP A 111 -12.30 -10.81 -2.22
CA ASP A 111 -11.48 -11.12 -3.39
C ASP A 111 -12.28 -10.96 -4.70
N THR A 112 -12.34 -9.72 -5.20
CA THR A 112 -12.92 -9.40 -6.51
C THR A 112 -11.94 -9.70 -7.64
N TYR A 113 -10.66 -9.93 -7.33
CA TYR A 113 -9.63 -10.32 -8.29
C TYR A 113 -9.82 -11.74 -8.82
N ALA A 114 -10.47 -12.62 -8.05
CA ALA A 114 -10.88 -13.96 -8.50
C ALA A 114 -11.67 -13.95 -9.82
N ARG A 115 -12.43 -12.89 -10.13
CA ARG A 115 -13.14 -12.77 -11.43
C ARG A 115 -12.20 -12.65 -12.63
N TRP A 116 -10.96 -12.24 -12.40
CA TRP A 116 -9.92 -12.11 -13.42
C TRP A 116 -9.01 -13.35 -13.47
N ASP A 117 -9.19 -14.30 -12.55
CA ASP A 117 -8.49 -15.58 -12.56
C ASP A 117 -9.07 -16.57 -13.59
N GLU A 118 -10.36 -16.41 -13.97
CA GLU A 118 -11.11 -17.30 -14.86
C GLU A 118 -11.00 -16.97 -16.37
N LYS A 119 -10.16 -16.01 -16.75
CA LYS A 119 -9.72 -15.76 -18.13
C LYS A 119 -8.23 -16.06 -18.27
#